data_AF-A0A1J8QIC1-F1
#
_entry.id   AF-A0A1J8QIC1-F1
#
_cell.length_a   1.000
_cell.length_b   1.000
_cell.length_c   1.000
_cell.angle_alpha   90.00
_cell.angle_beta   90.00
_cell.angle_gamma   90.00
#
_symmetry.space_group_name_H-M   'P 1'
#
loop_
_entity.id
_entity.type
_entity.pdbx_description
1 polymer ?
#
loop_
_entity_poly.entity_id
_entity_poly.type
_entity_poly.pdbx_seq_one_letter_code
_entity_poly.pdbx_strand_id
1 'polypeptide(L)'
;MDVSYVSLISANPQDIKVSSTLDKSTGKKHLTDNNPETCWTSRQGPVQYIHITFEKPAIPKRVSLIFQGGFVGTKCRIEVSESSDRPEWQTWTYVHPEDANRRQIFDLINHTDGFPGKGIRSMKLIFEESSDFYGRITIYELKLEGLLM
;
A
#
# COMPACT_ATOMS: atom_id res chain seq x y z
N MET A 1 1.12 2.98 -27.64
CA MET A 1 -0.23 2.80 -27.11
C MET A 1 -0.12 3.01 -25.62
N ASP A 2 -0.67 4.10 -25.10
CA ASP A 2 -0.68 4.37 -23.67
C ASP A 2 -1.57 3.32 -23.01
N VAL A 3 -0.98 2.42 -22.22
CA VAL A 3 -1.77 1.45 -21.47
C VAL A 3 -2.36 2.21 -20.28
N SER A 4 -3.62 2.62 -20.39
CA SER A 4 -4.33 3.22 -19.25
C SER A 4 -4.64 2.14 -18.23
N TYR A 5 -3.93 2.16 -17.09
CA TYR A 5 -4.23 1.28 -15.96
C TYR A 5 -5.51 1.71 -15.25
N VAL A 6 -6.20 0.75 -14.63
CA VAL A 6 -7.37 1.02 -13.79
C VAL A 6 -6.97 1.03 -12.32
N SER A 7 -7.74 1.74 -11.48
CA SER A 7 -7.60 1.61 -10.03
C SER A 7 -7.93 0.19 -9.59
N LEU A 8 -7.03 -0.42 -8.82
CA LEU A 8 -7.19 -1.77 -8.27
C LEU A 8 -7.73 -1.76 -6.84
N ILE A 9 -7.71 -0.60 -6.16
CA ILE A 9 -8.30 -0.46 -4.85
C ILE A 9 -9.73 0.06 -5.02
N SER A 10 -10.67 -0.66 -4.42
CA SER A 10 -12.06 -0.24 -4.34
C SER A 10 -12.24 0.83 -3.25
N ALA A 11 -13.31 1.61 -3.30
CA ALA A 11 -13.67 2.51 -2.21
C ALA A 11 -14.21 1.75 -0.96
N ASN A 12 -14.29 0.41 -0.99
CA ASN A 12 -14.81 -0.38 0.12
C ASN A 12 -13.73 -0.53 1.21
N PRO A 13 -13.91 0.06 2.40
CA PRO A 13 -12.90 0.01 3.45
C PRO A 13 -12.67 -1.40 4.03
N GLN A 14 -13.53 -2.38 3.73
CA GLN A 14 -13.35 -3.78 4.16
C GLN A 14 -12.22 -4.48 3.42
N ASP A 15 -11.90 -4.02 2.21
CA ASP A 15 -10.82 -4.55 1.38
C ASP A 15 -9.44 -4.10 1.89
N ILE A 16 -9.41 -3.15 2.83
CA ILE A 16 -8.18 -2.63 3.42
C ILE A 16 -8.11 -3.00 4.91
N LYS A 17 -7.01 -3.64 5.28
CA LYS A 17 -6.60 -3.84 6.68
C LYS A 17 -5.29 -3.09 6.92
N VAL A 18 -5.14 -2.56 8.12
CA VAL A 18 -3.92 -1.87 8.54
C VAL A 18 -3.44 -2.48 9.85
N SER A 19 -2.15 -2.39 10.12
CA SER A 19 -1.53 -2.88 11.37
C SER A 19 -2.19 -2.29 12.62
N SER A 20 -2.41 -0.98 12.61
CA SER A 20 -2.99 -0.24 13.71
C SER A 20 -3.54 1.10 13.23
N THR A 21 -4.26 1.81 14.08
CA THR A 21 -4.74 3.17 13.83
C THR A 21 -4.58 3.96 15.11
N LEU A 22 -4.02 5.17 15.02
CA LEU A 22 -3.75 6.04 16.17
C LEU A 22 -5.03 6.33 16.95
N ASP A 23 -6.05 6.86 16.26
CA ASP A 23 -7.38 7.10 16.80
C ASP A 23 -8.45 7.13 15.69
N LYS A 24 -9.71 7.43 16.05
CA LYS A 24 -10.84 7.38 15.13
C LYS A 24 -10.78 8.44 14.00
N SER A 25 -10.04 9.53 14.21
CA SER A 25 -9.93 10.63 13.24
C SER A 25 -8.95 10.32 12.10
N THR A 26 -7.99 9.41 12.32
CA THR A 26 -6.96 9.04 11.34
C THR A 26 -7.14 7.62 10.81
N GLY A 27 -8.40 7.23 10.52
CA GLY A 27 -8.76 5.87 10.13
C GLY A 27 -8.33 5.47 8.71
N LYS A 28 -8.13 4.16 8.48
CA LYS A 28 -7.72 3.59 7.18
C LYS A 28 -8.60 3.96 5.98
N LYS A 29 -9.85 4.36 6.20
CA LYS A 29 -10.75 4.85 5.13
C LYS A 29 -10.14 6.07 4.40
N HIS A 30 -9.34 6.87 5.11
CA HIS A 30 -8.67 8.06 4.59
C HIS A 30 -7.52 7.74 3.64
N LEU A 31 -7.08 6.48 3.54
CA LEU A 31 -6.10 6.09 2.53
C LEU A 31 -6.62 6.30 1.11
N THR A 32 -7.94 6.26 0.89
CA THR A 32 -8.55 6.15 -0.44
C THR A 32 -9.77 7.07 -0.65
N ASP A 33 -10.05 7.96 0.29
CA ASP A 33 -11.22 8.86 0.20
C ASP A 33 -10.99 10.09 -0.70
N ASN A 34 -9.78 10.24 -1.25
CA ASN A 34 -9.36 11.36 -2.09
C ASN A 34 -9.52 12.72 -1.40
N ASN A 35 -9.47 12.78 -0.07
CA ASN A 35 -9.50 14.03 0.68
C ASN A 35 -8.09 14.37 1.21
N PRO A 36 -7.45 15.44 0.68
CA PRO A 36 -6.09 15.81 1.08
C PRO A 36 -5.98 16.26 2.55
N GLU A 37 -7.10 16.58 3.20
CA GLU A 37 -7.13 17.03 4.60
C GLU A 37 -7.24 15.88 5.60
N THR A 38 -7.37 14.63 5.12
CA THR A 38 -7.50 13.46 5.98
C THR A 38 -6.40 12.45 5.71
N CYS A 39 -6.01 11.70 6.75
CA CYS A 39 -4.94 10.72 6.64
C CYS A 39 -5.25 9.45 7.45
N TRP A 40 -4.55 8.38 7.12
CA TRP A 40 -4.34 7.29 8.05
C TRP A 40 -3.04 7.49 8.81
N THR A 41 -3.08 7.31 10.13
CA THR A 41 -1.89 7.29 10.99
C THR A 41 -1.88 6.01 11.83
N SER A 42 -0.75 5.30 11.83
CA SER A 42 -0.55 4.13 12.67
C SER A 42 -0.27 4.50 14.13
N ARG A 43 -0.43 3.55 15.06
CA ARG A 43 0.17 3.65 16.40
C ARG A 43 1.68 3.45 16.30
N GLN A 44 2.39 3.79 17.39
CA GLN A 44 3.81 3.46 17.53
C GLN A 44 4.04 1.94 17.42
N GLY A 45 5.14 1.55 16.80
CA GLY A 45 5.50 0.13 16.65
C GLY A 45 6.58 -0.09 15.59
N PRO A 46 7.31 -1.21 15.67
CA PRO A 46 8.49 -1.46 14.85
C PRO A 46 8.18 -1.77 13.38
N VAL A 47 6.99 -2.31 13.09
CA VAL A 47 6.55 -2.65 11.72
C VAL A 47 5.10 -2.24 11.58
N GLN A 48 4.80 -1.50 10.51
CA GLN A 48 3.43 -1.14 10.14
C GLN A 48 3.10 -1.77 8.78
N TYR A 49 1.81 -1.99 8.52
CA TYR A 49 1.43 -2.53 7.21
C TYR A 49 0.08 -2.02 6.75
N ILE A 50 -0.10 -2.06 5.42
CA ILE A 50 -1.39 -1.98 4.74
C ILE A 50 -1.56 -3.28 3.95
N HIS A 51 -2.67 -3.98 4.16
CA HIS A 51 -3.07 -5.17 3.43
C HIS A 51 -4.31 -4.84 2.60
N ILE A 52 -4.22 -5.08 1.31
CA ILE A 52 -5.28 -4.91 0.33
C ILE A 52 -5.72 -6.30 -0.15
N THR A 53 -7.01 -6.56 -0.10
CA THR A 53 -7.65 -7.75 -0.70
C THR A 53 -8.37 -7.33 -1.97
N PHE A 54 -8.16 -8.07 -3.06
CA PHE A 54 -8.84 -7.81 -4.32
C PHE A 54 -10.07 -8.71 -4.48
N GLU A 55 -11.17 -8.14 -4.95
CA GLU A 55 -12.39 -8.89 -5.27
C GLU A 55 -12.18 -9.85 -6.46
N LYS A 56 -11.32 -9.46 -7.41
CA LYS A 56 -10.89 -10.24 -8.58
C LYS A 56 -9.37 -10.31 -8.63
N PRO A 57 -8.77 -11.37 -9.20
CA PRO A 57 -7.33 -11.40 -9.42
C PRO A 57 -6.88 -10.13 -10.16
N ALA A 58 -5.80 -9.53 -9.68
CA ALA A 58 -5.28 -8.29 -10.23
C ALA A 58 -3.78 -8.39 -10.49
N ILE A 59 -3.30 -7.59 -11.44
CA ILE A 59 -1.87 -7.41 -11.70
C ILE A 59 -1.55 -5.95 -11.38
N PRO A 60 -1.03 -5.65 -10.18
CA PRO A 60 -0.54 -4.33 -9.85
C PRO A 60 0.59 -3.90 -10.78
N LYS A 61 0.55 -2.64 -11.19
CA LYS A 61 1.55 -2.05 -12.09
C LYS A 61 2.21 -0.84 -11.46
N ARG A 62 1.49 -0.11 -10.61
CA ARG A 62 1.98 1.11 -9.97
C ARG A 62 1.33 1.33 -8.62
N VAL A 63 2.13 1.72 -7.63
CA VAL A 63 1.64 2.24 -6.36
C VAL A 63 2.03 3.71 -6.23
N SER A 64 1.08 4.54 -5.80
CA SER A 64 1.33 5.96 -5.49
C SER A 64 0.96 6.24 -4.05
N LEU A 65 1.83 6.98 -3.35
CA LEU A 65 1.69 7.29 -1.93
C LEU A 65 1.92 8.79 -1.71
N ILE A 66 1.13 9.39 -0.82
CA ILE A 66 1.42 10.70 -0.22
C ILE A 66 1.59 10.48 1.28
N PHE A 67 2.83 10.60 1.77
CA PHE A 67 3.11 10.53 3.20
C PHE A 67 3.09 11.92 3.84
N GLN A 68 2.95 11.97 5.17
CA GLN A 68 3.41 13.13 5.94
C GLN A 68 4.92 13.04 6.13
N GLY A 69 5.65 14.11 5.82
CA GLY A 69 7.07 14.20 6.15
C GLY A 69 7.31 14.00 7.65
N GLY A 70 8.38 13.29 8.01
CA GLY A 70 8.69 12.84 9.36
C GLY A 70 7.97 11.56 9.80
N PHE A 71 7.03 11.02 9.00
CA PHE A 71 6.26 9.80 9.31
C PHE A 71 6.22 8.83 8.11
N VAL A 72 7.33 8.71 7.39
CA VAL A 72 7.44 7.99 6.13
C VAL A 72 7.99 6.59 6.36
N GLY A 73 7.37 5.60 5.71
CA GLY A 73 7.88 4.22 5.69
C GLY A 73 9.03 4.07 4.71
N THR A 74 10.24 4.45 5.11
CA THR A 74 11.43 4.61 4.25
C THR A 74 11.93 3.31 3.62
N LYS A 75 11.56 2.16 4.19
CA LYS A 75 11.76 0.84 3.60
C LYS A 75 10.45 0.08 3.60
N CYS A 76 9.87 -0.08 2.42
CA CYS A 76 8.57 -0.74 2.25
C CYS A 76 8.73 -2.03 1.43
N ARG A 77 8.55 -3.17 2.08
CA ARG A 77 8.52 -4.48 1.44
C ARG A 77 7.11 -4.76 0.91
N ILE A 78 7.02 -5.15 -0.36
CA ILE A 78 5.76 -5.56 -0.98
C ILE A 78 5.69 -7.08 -0.95
N GLU A 79 4.69 -7.61 -0.27
CA GLU A 79 4.31 -9.02 -0.34
C GLU A 79 3.03 -9.20 -1.16
N VAL A 80 2.90 -10.36 -1.80
CA VAL A 80 1.72 -10.71 -2.58
C VAL A 80 1.29 -12.15 -2.32
N SER A 81 0.04 -12.46 -2.66
CA SER A 81 -0.50 -13.83 -2.66
C SER A 81 -1.58 -14.02 -3.71
N GLU A 82 -1.64 -15.21 -4.31
CA GLU A 82 -2.72 -15.65 -5.22
C GLU A 82 -4.03 -15.98 -4.48
N SER A 83 -4.04 -15.99 -3.15
CA SER A 83 -5.21 -16.31 -2.31
C SER A 83 -5.56 -15.17 -1.35
N SER A 84 -6.87 -14.88 -1.22
CA SER A 84 -7.39 -13.93 -0.21
C SER A 84 -7.75 -14.58 1.12
N ASP A 85 -8.10 -15.86 1.11
CA ASP A 85 -8.65 -16.56 2.28
C ASP A 85 -7.56 -17.17 3.16
N ARG A 86 -6.54 -17.73 2.50
CA ARG A 86 -5.34 -18.29 3.13
C ARG A 86 -4.11 -17.80 2.37
N PRO A 87 -3.70 -16.54 2.59
CA PRO A 87 -2.61 -15.96 1.83
C PRO A 87 -1.28 -16.63 2.19
N GLU A 88 -0.67 -17.29 1.21
CA GLU A 88 0.74 -17.65 1.25
C GLU A 88 1.52 -16.44 0.73
N TRP A 89 2.16 -15.71 1.65
CA TRP A 89 2.83 -14.46 1.33
C TRP A 89 4.19 -14.71 0.71
N GLN A 90 4.43 -14.08 -0.43
CA GLN A 90 5.72 -14.08 -1.10
C GLN A 90 6.21 -12.64 -1.20
N THR A 91 7.49 -12.42 -0.87
CA THR A 91 8.10 -11.11 -1.10
C THR A 91 8.25 -10.91 -2.59
N TRP A 92 7.63 -9.84 -3.11
CA TRP A 92 7.71 -9.49 -4.52
C TRP A 92 8.83 -8.48 -4.78
N THR A 93 8.85 -7.37 -4.04
CA THR A 93 9.86 -6.33 -4.22
C THR A 93 9.95 -5.41 -3.00
N TYR A 94 10.84 -4.43 -3.05
CA TYR A 94 10.94 -3.32 -2.10
C TYR A 94 10.78 -1.99 -2.82
N VAL A 95 10.16 -1.03 -2.15
CA VAL A 95 10.15 0.38 -2.55
C VAL A 95 10.71 1.22 -1.42
N HIS A 96 11.35 2.34 -1.77
CA HIS A 96 12.07 3.20 -0.85
C HIS A 96 11.54 4.64 -0.93
N PRO A 97 10.44 4.94 -0.22
CA PRO A 97 9.92 6.31 -0.16
C PRO A 97 10.90 7.27 0.50
N GLU A 98 11.03 8.44 -0.11
CA GLU A 98 11.76 9.57 0.47
C GLU A 98 10.92 10.23 1.56
N ASP A 99 11.59 10.77 2.58
CA ASP A 99 10.92 11.58 3.60
C ASP A 99 10.44 12.91 3.02
N ALA A 100 9.21 12.92 2.49
CA ALA A 100 8.63 14.06 1.81
C ALA A 100 7.10 14.07 1.83
N ASN A 101 6.53 15.27 1.92
CA ASN A 101 5.09 15.51 1.76
C ASN A 101 4.73 15.82 0.29
N ARG A 102 4.93 14.84 -0.59
CA ARG A 102 4.54 14.91 -2.01
C ARG A 102 4.18 13.53 -2.51
N ARG A 103 3.46 13.47 -3.64
CA ARG A 103 3.16 12.19 -4.28
C ARG A 103 4.45 11.53 -4.77
N GLN A 104 4.62 10.28 -4.38
CA GLN A 104 5.70 9.41 -4.82
C GLN A 104 5.08 8.22 -5.56
N ILE A 105 5.66 7.87 -6.70
CA ILE A 105 5.13 6.86 -7.62
C ILE A 105 6.19 5.78 -7.79
N PHE A 106 5.79 4.53 -7.58
CA PHE A 106 6.66 3.36 -7.75
C PHE A 106 6.07 2.42 -8.78
N ASP A 107 6.79 2.25 -9.89
CA ASP A 107 6.43 1.32 -10.96
C ASP A 107 6.81 -0.10 -10.57
N LEU A 108 5.81 -0.96 -10.37
CA LEU A 108 5.97 -2.36 -9.98
C LEU A 108 6.27 -3.27 -11.20
N ILE A 109 6.01 -2.78 -12.41
CA ILE A 109 6.21 -3.50 -13.67
C ILE A 109 7.66 -3.94 -13.91
N ASN A 110 8.61 -3.25 -13.30
CA ASN A 110 10.04 -3.54 -13.44
C ASN A 110 10.47 -4.73 -12.57
N HIS A 111 9.57 -5.27 -11.74
CA HIS A 111 9.83 -6.39 -10.85
C HIS A 111 8.99 -7.58 -11.31
N THR A 112 9.56 -8.45 -12.15
CA THR A 112 8.88 -9.67 -12.61
C THR A 112 9.27 -10.90 -11.80
N ASP A 113 10.43 -10.87 -11.15
CA ASP A 113 10.91 -11.96 -10.33
C ASP A 113 10.04 -12.12 -9.09
N GLY A 114 9.56 -13.34 -8.85
CA GLY A 114 8.66 -13.64 -7.73
C GLY A 114 7.22 -13.16 -7.89
N PHE A 115 6.82 -12.60 -9.05
CA PHE A 115 5.41 -12.27 -9.30
C PHE A 115 4.59 -13.53 -9.66
N PRO A 116 3.43 -13.75 -9.05
CA PRO A 116 2.53 -14.81 -9.45
C PRO A 116 1.91 -14.51 -10.82
N GLY A 117 2.30 -15.26 -11.86
CA GLY A 117 1.94 -14.99 -13.25
C GLY A 117 0.44 -14.99 -13.57
N LYS A 118 -0.41 -15.50 -12.67
CA LYS A 118 -1.88 -15.49 -12.76
C LYS A 118 -2.52 -14.35 -11.98
N GLY A 119 -1.71 -13.36 -11.58
CA GLY A 119 -2.03 -12.23 -10.70
C GLY A 119 -2.48 -12.63 -9.30
N ILE A 120 -2.79 -11.62 -8.51
CA ILE A 120 -2.80 -11.73 -7.06
C ILE A 120 -4.20 -11.40 -6.51
N ARG A 121 -4.53 -12.02 -5.38
CA ARG A 121 -5.77 -11.77 -4.62
C ARG A 121 -5.51 -10.92 -3.37
N SER A 122 -4.26 -10.83 -2.94
CA SER A 122 -3.85 -10.03 -1.80
C SER A 122 -2.49 -9.39 -2.02
N MET A 123 -2.34 -8.15 -1.56
CA MET A 123 -1.09 -7.40 -1.56
C MET A 123 -0.88 -6.78 -0.18
N LYS A 124 0.36 -6.77 0.31
CA LYS A 124 0.73 -6.13 1.57
C LYS A 124 1.90 -5.18 1.35
N LEU A 125 1.75 -3.94 1.77
CA LEU A 125 2.83 -2.98 1.94
C LEU A 125 3.27 -3.07 3.40
N ILE A 126 4.51 -3.50 3.64
CA ILE A 126 5.11 -3.65 4.97
C ILE A 126 6.18 -2.59 5.14
N PHE A 127 5.93 -1.63 6.02
CA PHE A 127 6.87 -0.59 6.39
C PHE A 127 7.79 -1.12 7.48
N GLU A 128 8.99 -1.52 7.10
CA GLU A 128 10.02 -2.13 7.98
C GLU A 128 10.85 -1.07 8.71
N GLU A 129 10.96 0.11 8.12
CA GLU A 129 11.66 1.28 8.68
C GLU A 129 10.76 2.52 8.53
N SER A 130 10.86 3.43 9.50
CA SER A 130 10.15 4.72 9.47
C SER A 130 11.12 5.86 9.76
N SER A 131 10.85 7.03 9.16
CA SER A 131 11.51 8.29 9.54
C SER A 131 11.07 8.80 10.92
N ASP A 132 9.92 8.35 11.44
CA ASP A 132 9.47 8.66 12.80
C ASP A 132 10.21 7.77 13.80
N PHE A 133 10.75 8.38 14.86
CA PHE A 133 11.50 7.67 15.91
C PHE A 133 10.70 6.55 16.59
N TYR A 134 9.37 6.68 16.66
CA TYR A 134 8.48 5.68 17.28
C TYR A 134 7.90 4.68 16.27
N GLY A 135 8.33 4.72 15.00
CA GLY A 135 7.88 3.80 13.97
C GLY A 135 6.46 4.06 13.47
N ARG A 136 5.92 5.28 13.68
CA ARG A 136 4.61 5.64 13.14
C ARG A 136 4.69 5.90 11.64
N ILE A 137 3.58 5.68 10.95
CA ILE A 137 3.40 5.97 9.54
C ILE A 137 2.17 6.83 9.37
N THR A 138 2.26 7.89 8.57
CA THR A 138 1.11 8.74 8.21
C THR A 138 1.01 8.88 6.70
N ILE A 139 -0.14 8.49 6.12
CA ILE A 139 -0.41 8.50 4.68
C ILE A 139 -1.73 9.22 4.41
N TYR A 140 -1.69 10.23 3.54
CA TYR A 140 -2.84 10.98 3.04
C TYR A 140 -3.49 10.35 1.82
N GLU A 141 -2.73 9.63 1.00
CA GLU A 141 -3.25 9.01 -0.21
C GLU A 141 -2.49 7.73 -0.52
N LEU A 142 -3.24 6.68 -0.82
CA LEU A 142 -2.78 5.43 -1.42
C LEU A 142 -3.57 5.18 -2.71
N LYS A 143 -2.85 5.10 -3.82
CA LYS A 143 -3.39 4.62 -5.10
C LYS A 143 -2.63 3.39 -5.54
N LEU A 144 -3.36 2.44 -6.11
CA LEU A 144 -2.79 1.25 -6.73
C LEU A 144 -3.47 1.07 -8.07
N GLU A 145 -2.67 1.05 -9.11
CA GLU A 145 -3.14 0.97 -10.50
C GLU A 145 -2.58 -0.29 -11.16
N GLY A 146 -3.36 -0.89 -12.05
CA GLY A 146 -2.91 -2.01 -12.86
C GLY A 146 -4.01 -2.60 -13.73
N LEU A 147 -4.02 -3.93 -13.83
CA LEU A 147 -4.96 -4.68 -14.68
C LEU A 147 -5.84 -5.58 -13.80
N LEU A 148 -7.16 -5.54 -14.03
CA LEU A 148 -8.10 -6.53 -13.49
C LEU A 148 -8.17 -7.73 -14.44
N MET A 149 -8.36 -8.93 -13.88
CA MET A 149 -8.55 -10.16 -14.64
C MET A 149 -9.94 -10.77 -14.45
#